data_AF-A0A4Q3XRQ4-F1
#
_entry.id   AF-A0A4Q3XRQ4-F1
#
_cell.length_a   1.000
_cell.length_b   1.000
_cell.length_c   1.000
_cell.angle_alpha   90.00
_cell.angle_beta   90.00
_cell.angle_gamma   90.00
#
_symmetry.space_group_name_H-M   'P 1'
#
loop_
_entity.id
_entity.type
_entity.pdbx_description
1 polymer ?
#
loop_
_entity_poly.entity_id
_entity_poly.type
_entity_poly.pdbx_seq_one_letter_code
_entity_poly.pdbx_strand_id
1 'polypeptide(L)' 'LSQLFVMDGKTPVADVIAKAGKDAGATITLKDYVRFQLGEGIEKEESDFAAEVAATAGLTK' A
#
# COMPACT_ATOMS: atom_id res chain seq x y z
N LEU A 1 6.26 -7.84 11.41
CA LEU A 1 5.05 -8.30 12.13
C LEU A 1 4.62 -7.40 13.30
N SER A 2 5.35 -6.32 13.58
CA SER A 2 5.00 -5.32 14.60
C SER A 2 3.96 -4.30 14.14
N GLN A 3 3.62 -4.29 12.85
CA GLN A 3 2.56 -3.43 12.32
C GLN A 3 1.23 -3.76 13.00
N LEU A 4 0.45 -2.73 13.29
CA LEU A 4 -0.90 -2.88 13.82
C LEU A 4 -1.79 -3.56 12.79
N PHE A 5 -2.62 -4.48 13.25
CA PHE A 5 -3.55 -5.20 12.41
C PHE A 5 -4.66 -4.26 11.95
N VAL A 6 -4.83 -4.11 10.63
CA VAL A 6 -5.75 -3.13 10.04
C VAL A 6 -7.21 -3.35 10.44
N MET A 7 -7.60 -4.59 10.77
CA MET A 7 -8.99 -4.90 11.16
C MET A 7 -9.39 -4.34 12.53
N ASP A 8 -8.45 -4.22 13.47
CA ASP A 8 -8.74 -3.76 14.84
C ASP A 8 -7.97 -2.49 15.24
N GLY A 9 -6.91 -2.14 14.49
CA GLY A 9 -6.08 -0.96 14.68
C GLY A 9 -5.28 -0.93 15.99
N LYS A 10 -5.22 -2.05 16.74
CA LYS A 10 -4.69 -2.09 18.10
C LYS A 10 -3.70 -3.23 18.33
N THR A 11 -3.95 -4.39 17.72
CA THR A 11 -3.18 -5.60 18.00
C THR A 11 -2.07 -5.75 16.95
N PRO A 12 -0.81 -6.01 17.34
CA PRO A 12 0.24 -6.36 16.39
C PRO A 12 -0.12 -7.60 15.56
N VAL A 13 0.24 -7.61 14.28
CA VAL A 13 -0.02 -8.77 13.38
C VAL A 13 0.60 -10.08 13.92
N ALA A 14 1.73 -10.01 14.64
CA ALA A 14 2.32 -11.17 15.31
C ALA A 14 1.34 -11.87 16.28
N ASP A 15 0.62 -11.10 17.08
CA ASP A 15 -0.28 -11.63 18.11
C ASP A 15 -1.53 -12.26 17.49
N VAL A 16 -1.99 -11.71 16.36
CA VAL A 16 -3.09 -12.27 15.57
C VAL A 16 -2.70 -13.62 14.98
N ILE A 17 -1.48 -13.76 14.44
CA ILE A 17 -0.98 -15.03 13.93
C ILE A 17 -0.82 -16.06 15.06
N ALA A 18 -0.29 -15.64 16.21
CA ALA A 18 -0.13 -16.52 17.37
C ALA A 18 -1.49 -17.01 17.90
N LYS A 19 -2.51 -16.13 17.93
CA LYS A 19 -3.87 -16.50 18.32
C LYS A 19 -4.48 -17.47 17.30
N ALA A 20 -4.38 -17.17 16.01
CA ALA A 20 -4.87 -18.07 14.96
C ALA A 20 -4.20 -19.44 15.01
N GLY A 21 -2.90 -19.52 15.34
CA GLY A 21 -2.20 -20.78 15.55
C GLY A 21 -2.74 -21.58 16.75
N LYS A 22 -3.06 -20.89 17.86
CA LYS A 22 -3.71 -21.53 19.01
C LYS A 22 -5.11 -22.07 18.65
N ASP A 23 -5.91 -21.28 17.95
CA ASP A 23 -7.27 -21.66 17.54
C ASP A 23 -7.26 -22.84 16.54
N ALA A 24 -6.23 -22.90 15.67
CA ALA A 24 -6.03 -23.99 14.71
C ALA A 24 -5.30 -25.22 15.29
N GLY A 25 -4.81 -25.15 16.54
CA GLY A 25 -4.03 -26.23 17.16
C GLY A 25 -2.67 -26.49 16.50
N ALA A 26 -2.14 -25.54 15.73
CA ALA A 26 -0.90 -25.70 14.96
C ALA A 26 -0.08 -24.41 14.92
N THR A 27 1.24 -24.53 14.78
CA THR A 27 2.10 -23.35 14.60
C THR A 27 1.89 -22.76 13.22
N ILE A 28 1.35 -21.54 13.17
CA ILE A 28 1.20 -20.76 11.92
C ILE A 28 2.35 -19.76 11.84
N THR A 29 3.04 -19.73 10.71
CA THR A 29 4.13 -18.78 10.44
C THR A 29 3.87 -18.11 9.09
N LEU A 30 3.84 -16.77 9.09
CA LEU A 30 3.84 -16.00 7.86
C LEU A 30 5.26 -16.07 7.26
N LYS A 31 5.44 -16.87 6.21
CA LYS A 31 6.74 -17.08 5.57
C LYS A 31 7.12 -15.91 4.65
N ASP A 32 6.23 -15.59 3.72
CA ASP A 32 6.40 -14.50 2.76
C ASP A 32 5.04 -13.94 2.34
N TYR A 33 5.04 -12.69 1.89
CA TYR A 33 3.91 -12.08 1.20
C TYR A 33 4.43 -11.13 0.12
N VAL A 34 3.64 -10.96 -0.94
CA VAL A 34 3.94 -10.01 -2.03
C VAL A 34 2.78 -9.03 -2.11
N ARG A 35 3.09 -7.73 -2.11
CA ARG A 35 2.12 -6.65 -2.29
C ARG A 35 2.42 -5.99 -3.63
N PHE A 36 1.52 -6.13 -4.59
CA PHE A 36 1.58 -5.40 -5.84
C PHE A 36 0.81 -4.09 -5.71
N GLN A 37 1.42 -2.98 -6.13
CA GLN A 37 0.73 -1.72 -6.30
C GLN A 37 0.82 -1.26 -7.77
N LEU A 38 -0.32 -0.83 -8.34
CA LEU A 38 -0.32 -0.24 -9.68
C LEU A 38 0.55 1.02 -9.68
N GLY A 39 1.52 1.09 -10.59
CA GLY A 39 2.49 2.19 -10.66
C GLY A 39 3.69 2.06 -9.71
N GLU A 40 3.87 0.91 -9.06
CA GLU A 40 5.06 0.66 -8.22
C GLU A 40 6.34 0.70 -9.07
N GLY A 41 7.25 1.62 -8.75
CA GLY A 41 8.49 1.85 -9.49
C GLY A 41 8.35 2.65 -10.79
N ILE A 42 7.15 3.15 -11.11
CA ILE A 42 6.92 4.06 -12.24
C ILE A 42 6.93 5.49 -11.71
N GLU A 43 7.74 6.36 -12.31
CA GLU A 43 7.72 7.78 -11.98
C GLU A 43 6.35 8.37 -12.36
N LYS A 44 5.68 8.94 -11.36
CA LYS A 44 4.37 9.55 -11.56
C LYS A 44 4.60 10.88 -12.27
N GLU A 45 4.32 10.92 -13.56
CA GLU A 45 4.35 12.15 -14.33
C GLU A 45 3.32 13.14 -13.76
N GLU A 46 3.79 14.31 -13.34
CA GLU A 46 2.96 15.36 -12.80
C GLU A 46 2.68 16.37 -13.92
N SER A 47 1.54 16.21 -14.59
CA SER A 47 1.12 17.08 -15.70
C SER A 47 0.37 18.31 -15.16
N ASP A 48 0.88 19.51 -15.42
CA ASP A 48 0.15 20.76 -15.17
C ASP A 48 -0.79 21.07 -16.35
N PHE A 49 -2.04 20.66 -16.17
CA PHE A 49 -3.09 20.86 -17.16
C PHE A 49 -3.28 22.34 -17.56
N ALA A 50 -3.05 23.29 -16.66
CA ALA A 50 -3.20 24.71 -16.97
C ALA A 50 -2.09 25.21 -17.91
N ALA A 51 -0.86 24.74 -17.70
CA ALA A 51 0.27 25.04 -18.58
C ALA A 51 0.09 24.42 -19.98
N GLU A 52 -0.40 23.19 -20.06
CA GLU A 52 -0.71 22.53 -21.34
C GLU A 52 -1.80 23.27 -22.12
N VAL A 53 -2.84 23.75 -21.44
CA VAL A 53 -3.91 24.54 -22.06
C VAL A 53 -3.37 25.89 -22.56
N ALA A 54 -2.52 26.58 -21.80
CA ALA A 54 -1.91 27.85 -22.22
C ALA A 54 -1.00 27.68 -23.45
N ALA A 55 -0.21 26.59 -23.50
CA ALA A 55 0.66 26.27 -24.62
C ALA A 55 -0.14 25.90 -25.88
N THR A 56 -1.23 25.14 -25.74
CA THR A 56 -2.07 24.71 -26.86
C THR A 56 -2.96 25.85 -27.40
N ALA A 57 -3.43 26.73 -26.52
CA ALA A 57 -4.25 27.90 -26.88
C ALA A 57 -3.45 29.07 -27.50
N GLY A 58 -2.12 28.96 -27.58
CA GLY A 58 -1.27 30.00 -28.16
C GLY A 58 -1.20 31.28 -27.32
N LEU A 59 -1.44 31.21 -26.00
CA LEU A 59 -1.33 32.35 -25.08
C LEU A 59 0.14 32.62 -24.69
N THR A 60 1.06 32.60 -25.65
CA THR A 60 2.39 33.18 -25.47
C THR A 60 2.33 34.63 -25.88
N LYS A 61 2.15 35.52 -24.91
CA LYS A 61 2.50 36.94 -25.02
C LYS A 61 3.35 37.35 -23.83
#